data_AF-A0A8S1ALE2-F1
#
_entry.id   AF-A0A8S1ALE2-F1
#
_cell.length_a   1.000
_cell.length_b   1.000
_cell.length_c   1.000
_cell.angle_alpha   90.00
_cell.angle_beta   90.00
_cell.angle_gamma   90.00
#
_symmetry.space_group_name_H-M   'P 1'
#
loop_
_entity.id
_entity.type
_entity.pdbx_description
1 polymer ?
#
loop_
_entity_poly.entity_id
_entity_poly.type
_entity_poly.pdbx_seq_one_letter_code
_entity_poly.pdbx_strand_id
1 'polypeptide(L)'
;MNYLRPFTVQIVSRNNSTASNVFVNRNPRNLERIRIARKPDGYHLDKPGRKFWHKLSLTSSNRTVTAQVVHYINGPVIEAKTSEWALRKQLYSIKDTSAYINLGRVFAQRCLESGISEIYCDIKPVEGGKVDRFLKEVVNGGIKLEEPETYKKPSPWDRYRPEKPWEVAEE
;
A
#
# COMPACT_ATOMS: atom_id res chain seq x y z
N MET A 1 50.69 0.66 53.69
CA MET A 1 49.48 1.51 53.78
C MET A 1 49.04 1.85 52.36
N ASN A 2 48.13 1.06 51.79
CA ASN A 2 47.62 1.25 50.43
C ASN A 2 46.26 1.95 50.52
N TYR A 3 46.21 3.23 50.17
CA TYR A 3 44.96 3.96 50.03
C TYR A 3 44.36 3.64 48.66
N LEU A 4 43.36 2.76 48.62
CA LEU A 4 42.52 2.57 47.44
C LEU A 4 41.69 3.83 47.23
N ARG A 5 41.96 4.58 46.16
CA ARG A 5 41.07 5.67 45.72
C ARG A 5 39.82 5.03 45.10
N PRO A 6 38.60 5.41 45.51
CA PRO A 6 37.40 4.96 44.82
C PRO A 6 37.42 5.56 43.41
N PHE A 7 37.38 4.71 42.38
CA PHE A 7 37.09 5.12 41.03
C PHE A 7 35.65 5.65 41.01
N THR A 8 35.49 6.97 41.08
CA THR A 8 34.24 7.62 40.74
C THR A 8 34.07 7.48 39.24
N VAL A 9 33.27 6.50 38.81
CA VAL A 9 32.78 6.42 37.44
C VAL A 9 31.93 7.66 37.23
N GLN A 10 32.48 8.67 36.54
CA GLN A 10 31.66 9.76 36.04
C GLN A 10 30.68 9.12 35.06
N ILE A 11 29.41 9.07 35.45
CA ILE A 11 28.32 8.81 34.52
C ILE A 11 28.36 9.98 33.56
N VAL A 12 29.01 9.78 32.41
CA VAL A 12 29.00 10.75 31.32
C VAL A 12 27.55 10.84 30.87
N SER A 13 26.84 11.86 31.35
CA SER A 13 25.58 12.28 30.75
C SER A 13 25.90 12.54 29.29
N ARG A 14 25.49 11.62 28.41
CA ARG A 14 25.50 11.84 26.98
C ARG A 14 24.48 12.96 26.74
N ASN A 15 24.97 14.20 26.67
CA ASN A 15 24.22 15.39 26.29
C ASN A 15 23.83 15.35 24.80
N ASN A 16 23.35 14.21 24.30
CA ASN A 16 22.88 14.06 22.92
C ASN A 16 21.36 14.27 22.82
N SER A 17 20.71 14.74 23.89
CA SER A 17 19.28 15.00 23.93
C SER A 17 18.96 16.43 23.48
N THR A 18 19.35 16.79 22.26
CA THR A 18 18.79 17.97 21.55
C THR A 18 17.53 17.59 20.74
N ALA A 19 16.90 16.46 21.09
CA ALA A 19 15.66 16.05 20.47
C ALA A 19 14.54 17.03 20.88
N SER A 20 13.88 17.62 19.90
CA SER A 20 12.69 18.44 20.13
C SER A 20 11.56 17.59 20.70
N ASN A 21 10.72 18.18 21.58
CA ASN A 21 9.51 17.53 22.08
C ASN A 21 8.51 17.17 20.97
N VAL A 22 8.65 17.75 19.77
CA VAL A 22 7.81 17.51 18.61
C VAL A 22 8.65 16.90 17.49
N PHE A 23 8.19 15.77 16.95
CA PHE A 23 8.75 15.13 15.77
C PHE A 23 7.89 15.41 14.55
N VAL A 24 8.48 15.94 13.48
CA VAL A 24 7.76 16.26 12.24
C VAL A 24 8.21 15.30 11.14
N ASN A 25 7.34 14.35 10.79
CA ASN A 25 7.54 13.50 9.63
C ASN A 25 6.95 14.16 8.37
N ARG A 26 7.77 14.31 7.32
CA ARG A 26 7.36 14.90 6.03
C ARG A 26 6.97 13.86 4.98
N ASN A 27 7.10 12.57 5.27
CA ASN A 27 6.73 11.51 4.32
C ASN A 27 5.20 11.44 4.15
N PRO A 28 4.65 11.72 2.95
CA PRO A 28 3.20 11.72 2.73
C PRO A 28 2.56 10.35 2.99
N ARG A 29 3.29 9.26 2.73
CA ARG A 29 2.78 7.88 2.87
C ARG A 29 2.81 7.34 4.31
N ASN A 30 3.42 8.07 5.25
CA ASN A 30 3.60 7.57 6.61
C ASN A 30 2.26 7.28 7.31
N LEU A 31 1.31 8.21 7.21
CA LEU A 31 0.01 8.06 7.87
C LEU A 31 -0.84 6.95 7.26
N GLU A 32 -0.67 6.68 5.96
CA GLU A 32 -1.34 5.60 5.23
C GLU A 32 -0.84 4.25 5.73
N ARG A 33 0.49 4.08 5.84
CA ARG A 33 1.12 2.84 6.36
C ARG A 33 0.72 2.54 7.81
N ILE A 34 0.60 3.58 8.63
CA ILE A 34 0.18 3.45 10.04
C ILE A 34 -1.36 3.34 10.15
N ARG A 35 -2.10 3.40 9.03
CA ARG A 35 -3.55 3.30 8.93
C ARG A 35 -4.34 4.41 9.64
N ILE A 36 -3.71 5.54 9.95
CA ILE A 36 -4.36 6.70 10.60
C ILE A 36 -4.77 7.77 9.57
N ALA A 37 -4.25 7.70 8.34
CA ALA A 37 -4.58 8.65 7.30
C ALA A 37 -6.09 8.73 7.05
N ARG A 38 -6.60 9.95 6.86
CA ARG A 38 -8.01 10.17 6.57
C ARG A 38 -8.32 9.63 5.18
N LYS A 39 -9.20 8.62 5.08
CA LYS A 39 -9.83 8.25 3.81
C LYS A 39 -10.89 9.30 3.45
N PRO A 40 -11.07 9.64 2.16
CA PRO A 40 -12.25 10.38 1.73
C PRO A 40 -13.50 9.58 2.09
N ASP A 41 -14.40 10.19 2.85
CA ASP A 41 -15.62 9.56 3.36
C ASP A 41 -16.83 10.36 2.89
N GLY A 42 -17.94 9.67 2.61
CA GLY A 42 -19.11 10.22 1.93
C GLY A 42 -19.42 9.52 0.61
N TYR A 43 -20.31 10.12 -0.18
CA TYR A 43 -20.81 9.57 -1.46
C TYR A 43 -21.34 8.13 -1.32
N HIS A 44 -21.98 7.80 -0.21
CA HIS A 44 -22.44 6.44 0.09
C HIS A 44 -23.49 5.90 -0.89
N LEU A 45 -24.24 6.80 -1.55
CA LEU A 45 -25.24 6.44 -2.55
C LEU A 45 -24.63 6.23 -3.93
N ASP A 46 -23.47 6.82 -4.21
CA ASP A 46 -22.81 6.73 -5.51
C ASP A 46 -21.95 5.46 -5.58
N LYS A 47 -22.15 4.69 -6.64
CA LYS A 47 -21.28 3.57 -6.99
C LYS A 47 -20.42 4.00 -8.19
N PRO A 48 -19.10 3.79 -8.15
CA PRO A 48 -18.33 3.11 -7.11
C PRO A 48 -17.94 3.99 -5.91
N GLY A 49 -17.79 3.36 -4.75
CA GLY A 49 -17.39 4.03 -3.51
C GLY A 49 -16.03 4.71 -3.62
N ARG A 50 -15.89 5.88 -2.98
CA ARG A 50 -14.66 6.70 -3.02
C ARG A 50 -13.72 6.49 -1.83
N LYS A 51 -14.08 5.64 -0.88
CA LYS A 51 -13.34 5.43 0.38
C LYS A 51 -12.14 4.50 0.20
N PHE A 52 -11.03 5.03 -0.29
CA PHE A 52 -9.76 4.31 -0.44
C PHE A 52 -8.55 5.27 -0.34
N TRP A 53 -7.35 4.76 -0.08
CA TRP A 53 -6.11 5.51 -0.31
C TRP A 53 -5.58 5.22 -1.72
N HIS A 54 -5.45 3.94 -2.05
CA HIS A 54 -4.97 3.39 -3.32
C HIS A 54 -6.03 2.49 -3.95
N LYS A 55 -6.50 2.84 -5.15
CA LYS A 55 -7.46 2.04 -5.93
C LYS A 55 -6.80 1.39 -7.13
N LEU A 56 -7.09 0.11 -7.36
CA LEU A 56 -6.79 -0.57 -8.61
C LEU A 56 -7.75 -0.09 -9.70
N SER A 57 -7.19 0.44 -10.79
CA SER A 57 -7.93 0.83 -12.00
C SER A 57 -7.42 0.03 -13.18
N LEU A 58 -8.33 -0.68 -13.85
CA LEU A 58 -8.02 -1.46 -15.06
C LEU A 58 -8.84 -0.94 -16.23
N THR A 59 -8.16 -0.33 -17.19
CA THR A 59 -8.78 0.26 -18.38
C THR A 59 -8.38 -0.54 -19.61
N SER A 60 -9.35 -1.19 -20.25
CA SER A 60 -9.15 -1.88 -21.53
C SER A 60 -9.60 -1.00 -22.68
N SER A 61 -8.66 -0.38 -23.38
CA SER A 61 -8.91 0.39 -24.61
C SER A 61 -8.91 -0.53 -25.84
N ASN A 62 -9.23 0.00 -27.02
CA ASN A 62 -9.14 -0.74 -28.29
C ASN A 62 -7.71 -1.20 -28.61
N ARG A 63 -6.72 -0.40 -28.23
CA ARG A 63 -5.32 -0.67 -28.57
C ARG A 63 -4.51 -1.31 -27.45
N THR A 64 -4.86 -1.04 -26.19
CA THR A 64 -4.01 -1.35 -25.04
C THR A 64 -4.83 -1.70 -23.81
N VAL A 65 -4.21 -2.43 -22.89
CA VAL A 65 -4.74 -2.68 -21.55
C VAL A 65 -3.81 -1.97 -20.57
N THR A 66 -4.40 -1.19 -19.69
CA THR A 66 -3.69 -0.33 -18.74
C THR A 66 -4.15 -0.69 -17.33
N ALA A 67 -3.22 -1.13 -16.49
CA ALA A 67 -3.43 -1.33 -15.06
C ALA A 67 -2.73 -0.20 -14.29
N GLN A 68 -3.43 0.42 -13.35
CA GLN A 68 -2.91 1.54 -12.57
C GLN A 68 -3.30 1.41 -11.10
N VAL A 69 -2.41 1.89 -10.23
CA VAL A 69 -2.73 2.22 -8.83
C VAL A 69 -2.98 3.71 -8.74
N VAL A 70 -4.21 4.10 -8.43
CA VAL A 70 -4.62 5.51 -8.32
C VAL A 70 -4.74 5.90 -6.85
N HIS A 71 -3.96 6.89 -6.44
CA HIS A 71 -4.10 7.55 -5.15
C HIS A 71 -5.25 8.57 -5.19
N TYR A 72 -6.01 8.70 -4.10
CA TYR A 72 -7.20 9.57 -4.06
C TYR A 72 -6.90 11.07 -4.29
N ILE A 73 -5.70 11.55 -3.96
CA ILE A 73 -5.26 12.95 -4.21
C ILE A 73 -4.33 13.05 -5.41
N ASN A 74 -3.33 12.16 -5.49
CA ASN A 74 -2.18 12.35 -6.38
C ASN A 74 -2.43 11.79 -7.78
N GLY A 75 -3.50 11.00 -7.96
CA GLY A 75 -3.76 10.31 -9.21
C GLY A 75 -2.91 9.04 -9.37
N PRO A 76 -2.52 8.65 -10.60
CA PRO A 76 -1.84 7.38 -10.86
C PRO A 76 -0.41 7.38 -10.27
N VAL A 77 -0.14 6.49 -9.33
CA VAL A 77 1.17 6.30 -8.68
C VAL A 77 1.99 5.24 -9.41
N ILE A 78 1.36 4.11 -9.73
CA ILE A 78 1.97 3.01 -10.46
C ILE A 78 1.14 2.76 -11.70
N GLU A 79 1.82 2.54 -12.82
CA GLU A 79 1.20 2.20 -14.07
C GLU A 79 1.92 1.00 -14.69
N ALA A 80 1.14 0.10 -15.30
CA ALA A 80 1.62 -0.94 -16.20
C ALA A 80 0.71 -1.00 -17.42
N LYS A 81 1.28 -0.90 -18.61
CA LYS A 81 0.55 -0.99 -19.88
C LYS A 81 1.09 -2.11 -20.74
N THR A 82 0.19 -2.82 -21.41
CA THR A 82 0.59 -3.82 -22.44
C THR A 82 1.22 -3.18 -23.68
N SER A 83 1.13 -1.85 -23.85
CA SER A 83 1.85 -1.10 -24.89
C SER A 83 3.29 -0.77 -24.55
N GLU A 84 3.71 -0.90 -23.30
CA GLU A 84 5.11 -0.69 -22.94
C GLU A 84 5.98 -1.64 -23.74
N TRP A 85 7.07 -1.12 -24.32
CA TRP A 85 7.93 -1.90 -25.21
C TRP A 85 8.43 -3.20 -24.56
N ALA A 86 8.77 -3.13 -23.26
CA ALA A 86 9.27 -4.28 -22.50
C ALA A 86 8.26 -5.44 -22.43
N LEU A 87 6.97 -5.14 -22.26
CA LEU A 87 5.88 -6.12 -22.27
C LEU A 87 5.52 -6.50 -23.71
N ARG A 88 5.39 -5.50 -24.59
CA ARG A 88 4.92 -5.68 -25.97
C ARG A 88 5.80 -6.64 -26.76
N LYS A 89 7.12 -6.61 -26.58
CA LYS A 89 8.05 -7.52 -27.28
C LYS A 89 7.91 -8.99 -26.86
N GLN A 90 7.38 -9.25 -25.67
CA GLN A 90 7.16 -10.60 -25.14
C GLN A 90 5.74 -11.11 -25.41
N LEU A 91 4.83 -10.23 -25.86
CA LEU A 91 3.44 -10.54 -26.08
C LEU A 91 3.13 -10.69 -27.57
N TYR A 92 2.61 -11.86 -27.94
CA TYR A 92 2.07 -12.10 -29.27
C TYR A 92 0.89 -11.15 -29.59
N SER A 93 -0.02 -10.97 -28.62
CA SER A 93 -1.19 -10.10 -28.72
C SER A 93 -1.31 -9.22 -27.48
N ILE A 94 -1.88 -8.02 -27.65
CA ILE A 94 -1.99 -7.00 -26.61
C ILE A 94 -3.16 -7.27 -25.64
N LYS A 95 -4.13 -8.10 -26.07
CA LYS A 95 -5.44 -8.28 -25.39
C LYS A 95 -5.78 -9.72 -25.05
N ASP A 96 -4.88 -10.63 -25.34
CA ASP A 96 -5.10 -12.04 -25.07
C ASP A 96 -5.06 -12.30 -23.57
N THR A 97 -5.56 -13.45 -23.17
CA THR A 97 -5.57 -13.87 -21.77
C THR A 97 -4.15 -13.94 -21.19
N SER A 98 -3.16 -14.32 -22.01
CA SER A 98 -1.74 -14.29 -21.64
C SER A 98 -1.23 -12.87 -21.39
N ALA A 99 -1.73 -11.87 -22.13
CA ALA A 99 -1.38 -10.47 -21.92
C ALA A 99 -1.87 -9.97 -20.55
N TYR A 100 -3.09 -10.35 -20.14
CA TYR A 100 -3.62 -10.03 -18.81
C TYR A 100 -2.83 -10.73 -17.69
N ILE A 101 -2.44 -11.99 -17.87
CA ILE A 101 -1.63 -12.74 -16.89
C ILE A 101 -0.26 -12.06 -16.71
N ASN A 102 0.45 -11.81 -17.81
CA ASN A 102 1.78 -11.19 -17.75
C ASN A 102 1.72 -9.74 -17.26
N LEU A 103 0.68 -8.99 -17.63
CA LEU A 103 0.43 -7.66 -17.09
C LEU A 103 0.24 -7.72 -15.56
N GLY A 104 -0.52 -8.70 -15.06
CA GLY A 104 -0.73 -8.90 -13.61
C GLY A 104 0.58 -9.15 -12.87
N ARG A 105 1.46 -10.00 -13.43
CA ARG A 105 2.78 -10.29 -12.84
C ARG A 105 3.67 -9.06 -12.76
N VAL A 106 3.81 -8.32 -13.87
CA VAL A 106 4.63 -7.10 -13.90
C VAL A 106 4.04 -6.02 -13.01
N PHE A 107 2.72 -5.88 -13.02
CA PHE A 107 2.03 -4.93 -12.14
C PHE A 107 2.26 -5.26 -10.67
N ALA A 108 2.16 -6.54 -10.29
CA ALA A 108 2.35 -6.96 -8.92
C ALA A 108 3.79 -6.72 -8.44
N GLN A 109 4.76 -7.08 -9.29
CA GLN A 109 6.17 -6.79 -9.04
C GLN A 109 6.42 -5.30 -8.80
N ARG A 110 5.89 -4.42 -9.67
CA ARG A 110 6.05 -2.96 -9.52
C ARG A 110 5.46 -2.43 -8.22
N CYS A 111 4.31 -2.98 -7.80
CA CYS A 111 3.69 -2.59 -6.54
C CYS A 111 4.54 -3.01 -5.34
N LEU A 112 5.07 -4.23 -5.33
CA LEU A 112 5.98 -4.70 -4.28
C LEU A 112 7.27 -3.86 -4.22
N GLU A 113 7.90 -3.61 -5.35
CA GLU A 113 9.11 -2.78 -5.44
C GLU A 113 8.86 -1.33 -4.97
N SER A 114 7.64 -0.82 -5.18
CA SER A 114 7.20 0.50 -4.71
C SER A 114 6.74 0.50 -3.24
N GLY A 115 6.71 -0.66 -2.58
CA GLY A 115 6.23 -0.81 -1.21
C GLY A 115 4.72 -0.56 -1.07
N ILE A 116 3.91 -0.95 -2.06
CA ILE A 116 2.45 -0.97 -1.99
C ILE A 116 2.00 -2.44 -1.97
N SER A 117 1.49 -2.89 -0.83
CA SER A 117 1.02 -4.26 -0.60
C SER A 117 -0.50 -4.38 -0.57
N GLU A 118 -1.22 -3.33 -0.19
CA GLU A 118 -2.67 -3.30 0.02
C GLU A 118 -3.31 -2.28 -0.93
N ILE A 119 -4.29 -2.71 -1.71
CA ILE A 119 -4.95 -1.89 -2.75
C ILE A 119 -6.44 -2.19 -2.77
N TYR A 120 -7.29 -1.17 -2.88
CA TYR A 120 -8.73 -1.32 -2.99
C TYR A 120 -9.13 -1.77 -4.40
N CYS A 121 -9.85 -2.89 -4.51
CA CYS A 121 -10.41 -3.37 -5.76
C CYS A 121 -11.95 -3.25 -5.77
N ASP A 122 -12.46 -2.63 -6.82
CA ASP A 122 -13.89 -2.38 -7.05
C ASP A 122 -14.43 -3.15 -8.27
N ILE A 123 -13.53 -3.77 -9.01
CA ILE A 123 -13.85 -4.49 -10.24
C ILE A 123 -14.49 -5.82 -9.82
N LYS A 124 -15.72 -6.07 -10.28
CA LYS A 124 -16.38 -7.38 -10.15
C LYS A 124 -16.04 -8.21 -11.38
N PRO A 125 -15.09 -9.16 -11.29
CA PRO A 125 -14.73 -9.98 -12.44
C PRO A 125 -15.85 -10.96 -12.79
N VAL A 126 -15.97 -11.26 -14.08
CA VAL A 126 -16.72 -12.44 -14.53
C VAL A 126 -15.84 -13.66 -14.32
N GLU A 127 -16.36 -14.71 -13.69
CA GLU A 127 -15.62 -15.95 -13.44
C GLU A 127 -15.05 -16.54 -14.73
N GLY A 128 -13.75 -16.84 -14.73
CA GLY A 128 -13.05 -17.37 -15.92
C GLY A 128 -12.69 -16.31 -16.97
N GLY A 129 -13.09 -15.06 -16.77
CA GLY A 129 -12.75 -13.94 -17.64
C GLY A 129 -11.26 -13.56 -17.60
N LYS A 130 -10.84 -12.73 -18.56
CA LYS A 130 -9.45 -12.23 -18.64
C LYS A 130 -9.05 -11.40 -17.41
N VAL A 131 -10.00 -10.62 -16.91
CA VAL A 131 -9.84 -9.78 -15.72
C VAL A 131 -9.69 -10.62 -14.44
N ASP A 132 -10.44 -11.71 -14.31
CA ASP A 132 -10.30 -12.65 -13.18
C ASP A 132 -8.88 -13.23 -13.11
N ARG A 133 -8.34 -13.67 -14.26
CA ARG A 133 -6.96 -14.19 -14.31
C ARG A 133 -5.92 -13.13 -13.98
N PHE A 134 -6.15 -11.87 -14.39
CA PHE A 134 -5.30 -10.76 -13.98
C PHE A 134 -5.32 -10.57 -12.45
N LEU A 135 -6.50 -10.53 -11.83
CA LEU A 135 -6.63 -10.35 -10.38
C LEU A 135 -5.98 -11.52 -9.61
N LYS A 136 -6.13 -12.76 -10.08
CA LYS A 136 -5.47 -13.93 -9.50
C LYS A 136 -3.95 -13.81 -9.52
N GLU A 137 -3.36 -13.35 -10.62
CA GLU A 137 -1.91 -13.14 -10.70
C GLU A 137 -1.43 -12.00 -9.82
N VAL A 138 -2.24 -10.95 -9.62
CA VAL A 138 -1.94 -9.86 -8.69
C VAL A 138 -1.91 -10.37 -7.24
N VAL A 139 -2.89 -11.19 -6.85
CA VAL A 139 -2.93 -11.81 -5.52
C VAL A 139 -1.77 -12.80 -5.33
N ASN A 140 -1.48 -13.62 -6.34
CA ASN A 140 -0.33 -14.52 -6.34
C ASN A 140 1.02 -13.76 -6.21
N GLY A 141 1.08 -12.55 -6.76
CA GLY A 141 2.19 -11.63 -6.58
C GLY A 141 2.28 -10.98 -5.19
N GLY A 142 1.48 -11.41 -4.21
CA GLY A 142 1.58 -10.96 -2.82
C GLY A 142 0.81 -9.68 -2.49
N ILE A 143 -0.10 -9.24 -3.36
CA ILE A 143 -0.88 -8.02 -3.13
C ILE A 143 -2.26 -8.37 -2.61
N LYS A 144 -2.65 -7.72 -1.53
CA LYS A 144 -3.99 -7.80 -0.96
C LYS A 144 -4.89 -6.81 -1.69
N LEU A 145 -5.95 -7.33 -2.32
CA LEU A 145 -6.95 -6.53 -3.05
C LEU A 145 -8.02 -5.89 -2.15
N GLU A 146 -7.79 -5.94 -0.84
CA GLU A 146 -8.59 -5.29 0.18
C GLU A 146 -7.69 -4.36 0.97
N GLU A 147 -8.12 -3.10 1.10
CA GLU A 147 -7.43 -2.17 1.98
C GLU A 147 -7.86 -2.40 3.43
N PRO A 148 -6.94 -2.23 4.40
CA PRO A 148 -7.29 -2.25 5.80
C PRO A 148 -8.16 -1.04 6.17
N GLU A 149 -8.90 -1.20 7.25
CA GLU A 149 -9.69 -0.12 7.82
C GLU A 149 -8.79 0.95 8.48
N THR A 150 -9.27 2.19 8.49
CA THR A 150 -8.60 3.28 9.18
C THR A 150 -8.69 3.04 10.69
N TYR A 151 -7.54 2.99 11.36
CA TYR A 151 -7.48 2.85 12.81
C TYR A 151 -8.09 4.07 13.49
N LYS A 152 -9.10 3.83 14.31
CA LYS A 152 -9.71 4.84 15.19
C LYS A 152 -9.32 4.52 16.62
N LYS A 153 -8.90 5.54 17.37
CA LYS A 153 -8.63 5.39 18.80
C LYS A 153 -9.92 4.96 19.51
N PRO A 154 -9.93 3.78 20.17
CA PRO A 154 -11.09 3.34 20.91
C PRO A 154 -11.30 4.20 22.15
N SER A 155 -12.56 4.47 22.45
CA SER A 155 -13.00 5.17 23.65
C SER A 155 -12.96 4.23 24.86
N PRO A 156 -12.88 4.76 26.10
CA PRO A 156 -12.86 3.91 27.31
C PRO A 156 -14.05 2.95 27.45
N TRP A 157 -15.21 3.30 26.87
CA TRP A 157 -16.44 2.51 26.89
C TRP A 157 -16.58 1.54 25.70
N ASP A 158 -15.66 1.54 24.75
CA ASP A 158 -15.74 0.62 23.60
C ASP A 158 -15.38 -0.81 24.03
N ARG A 159 -16.23 -1.77 23.64
CA ARG A 159 -16.03 -3.19 23.96
C ARG A 159 -14.83 -3.79 23.25
N TYR A 160 -14.60 -3.39 21.99
CA TYR A 160 -13.50 -3.89 21.17
C TYR A 160 -12.42 -2.82 21.06
N ARG A 161 -11.19 -3.19 21.44
CA ARG A 161 -10.01 -2.34 21.38
C ARG A 161 -9.03 -2.96 20.40
N PRO A 162 -9.04 -2.56 19.12
CA PRO A 162 -8.08 -3.06 18.16
C PRO A 162 -6.66 -2.71 18.61
N GLU A 163 -5.72 -3.60 18.31
CA GLU A 163 -4.31 -3.32 18.53
C GLU A 163 -3.85 -2.15 17.65
N LYS A 164 -2.82 -1.44 18.12
CA LYS A 164 -2.30 -0.30 17.36
C LYS A 164 -1.54 -0.85 16.15
N PRO A 165 -1.80 -0.33 14.93
CA PRO A 165 -1.14 -0.82 13.72
C PRO A 165 0.39 -0.80 13.74
N TRP A 166 1.01 0.04 14.58
CA TRP A 166 2.46 0.16 14.73
C TRP A 166 3.05 -0.65 15.88
N GLU A 167 2.22 -1.32 16.68
CA GLU A 167 2.65 -2.28 17.71
C GLU A 167 2.61 -3.72 17.19
N VAL A 168 1.86 -3.97 16.12
CA VAL A 168 1.81 -5.27 15.44
C VAL A 168 3.09 -5.43 14.60
N ALA A 169 3.97 -6.34 15.01
CA ALA A 169 4.97 -6.88 14.11
C ALA A 169 4.22 -7.70 13.05
N GLU A 170 4.39 -7.37 11.77
CA GLU A 170 3.79 -8.14 10.68
C GLU A 170 4.22 -9.61 10.80
N GLU A 171 3.25 -10.54 10.88
CA GLU A 171 3.47 -12.01 10.73
C GLU A 171 3.83 -12.37 9.28
#